data_AF-A0A2Z5T0U6-F1
#
_entry.id   AF-A0A2Z5T0U6-F1
#
_cell.length_a   1.000
_cell.length_b   1.000
_cell.length_c   1.000
_cell.angle_alpha   90.00
_cell.angle_beta   90.00
_cell.angle_gamma   90.00
#
_symmetry.space_group_name_H-M   'P 1'
#
loop_
_entity.id
_entity.type
_entity.pdbx_description
1 polymer ?
#
loop_
_entity_poly.entity_id
_entity_poly.type
_entity_poly.pdbx_seq_one_letter_code
_entity_poly.pdbx_strand_id
1 'polypeptide(L)'
;MLDYTVVLTTVKLDKPWLACYPDYITFMQKRLAFDSSEVIYHAQELLDAATNRYRITVQVANRAKRRRYEEFDSIDDPLMKPAIRAIIEMSDELTQPEIISDN
;
A
#
# COMPACT_ATOMS: atom_id res chain seq x y z
N MET A 1 22.11 -10.13 -1.13
CA MET A 1 21.41 -8.84 -1.28
C MET A 1 21.75 -8.35 -2.67
N LEU A 2 20.93 -8.70 -3.67
CA LEU A 2 21.16 -8.27 -5.04
C LEU A 2 20.30 -7.02 -5.24
N ASP A 3 20.96 -5.89 -5.43
CA ASP A 3 20.33 -4.59 -5.61
C ASP A 3 19.40 -4.62 -6.82
N TYR A 4 18.11 -4.36 -6.59
CA TYR A 4 17.06 -4.30 -7.61
C TYR A 4 17.39 -3.32 -8.76
N THR A 5 18.32 -2.39 -8.52
CA THR A 5 18.86 -1.46 -9.51
C THR A 5 19.58 -2.15 -10.67
N VAL A 6 20.25 -3.30 -10.44
CA VAL A 6 21.02 -3.98 -11.48
C VAL A 6 20.10 -4.68 -12.50
N VAL A 7 18.96 -5.22 -12.05
CA VAL A 7 18.02 -5.95 -12.92
C VAL A 7 17.37 -5.04 -13.96
N LEU A 8 17.24 -3.73 -13.67
CA LEU A 8 16.69 -2.74 -14.61
C LEU A 8 17.70 -2.26 -15.68
N THR A 9 18.99 -2.56 -15.52
CA THR A 9 20.05 -2.05 -16.40
C THR A 9 20.60 -3.07 -17.39
N THR A 10 20.33 -4.36 -17.21
CA THR A 10 20.90 -5.44 -18.05
C THR A 10 20.01 -5.86 -19.22
N VAL A 11 18.77 -5.38 -19.30
CA VAL A 11 17.96 -5.51 -20.51
C VAL A 11 18.11 -4.22 -21.31
N LYS A 12 18.97 -4.26 -22.33
CA LYS A 12 19.17 -3.22 -23.33
C LYS A 12 17.88 -3.02 -24.13
N LEU A 13 16.89 -2.38 -23.51
CA LEU A 13 15.67 -1.94 -24.15
C LEU A 13 15.99 -0.57 -24.75
N ASP A 14 16.28 -0.53 -26.05
CA ASP A 14 16.12 0.71 -26.81
C ASP A 14 14.63 1.05 -26.74
N LYS A 15 14.29 2.06 -25.93
CA LYS A 15 12.92 2.48 -25.64
C LYS A 15 12.64 3.81 -26.35
N PRO A 16 12.45 3.83 -27.67
CA PRO A 16 12.15 5.05 -28.42
C PRO A 16 10.85 5.72 -27.94
N TRP A 17 9.91 4.95 -27.40
CA TRP A 17 8.65 5.46 -26.85
C TRP A 17 8.81 6.29 -25.57
N LEU A 18 9.94 6.17 -24.84
CA LEU A 18 10.20 6.97 -23.64
C LEU A 18 10.27 8.47 -23.94
N ALA A 19 10.71 8.83 -25.15
CA ALA A 19 10.75 10.21 -25.61
C ALA A 19 9.36 10.77 -25.94
N CYS A 20 8.41 9.91 -26.32
CA CYS A 20 7.05 10.31 -26.71
C CYS A 20 6.07 10.39 -25.52
N TYR A 21 6.42 9.78 -24.38
CA TYR A 21 5.62 9.82 -23.15
C TYR A 21 6.52 10.01 -21.92
N PRO A 22 7.14 11.19 -21.76
CA PRO A 22 8.03 11.48 -20.64
C PRO A 22 7.34 11.27 -19.28
N ASP A 23 6.02 11.48 -19.25
CA ASP A 23 5.22 11.43 -18.02
C ASP A 23 4.88 9.99 -17.58
N TYR A 24 5.12 8.97 -18.43
CA TYR A 24 4.77 7.59 -18.06
C TYR A 24 5.65 7.08 -16.93
N ILE A 25 6.95 7.40 -16.94
CA ILE A 25 7.85 7.01 -15.84
C ILE A 25 7.36 7.66 -14.55
N THR A 26 7.05 8.96 -14.60
CA THR A 26 6.56 9.73 -13.46
C THR A 26 5.24 9.17 -12.93
N PHE A 27 4.31 8.79 -13.81
CA PHE A 27 3.05 8.14 -13.46
C PHE A 27 3.28 6.77 -12.80
N MET A 28 4.22 5.97 -13.31
CA MET A 28 4.54 4.66 -12.73
C MET A 28 5.31 4.77 -11.41
N GLN A 29 6.18 5.77 -11.24
CA GLN A 29 6.86 6.06 -9.98
C GLN A 29 5.91 6.60 -8.91
N LYS A 30 4.93 7.43 -9.27
CA LYS A 30 3.88 7.89 -8.33
C LYS A 30 3.08 6.74 -7.72
N ARG A 31 2.92 5.62 -8.43
CA ARG A 31 2.22 4.41 -7.93
C ARG A 31 3.05 3.56 -6.96
N LEU A 32 4.34 3.86 -6.81
CA LEU A 32 5.30 3.11 -6.00
C LEU A 32 5.71 3.85 -4.71
N ALA A 33 5.00 4.91 -4.34
CA ALA A 33 5.38 5.80 -3.24
C ALA A 33 5.39 5.16 -1.83
N PHE A 34 4.96 3.90 -1.68
CA PHE A 34 5.00 3.18 -0.40
C PHE A 34 6.13 2.15 -0.38
N ASP A 35 6.95 2.20 0.67
CA ASP A 35 7.98 1.21 0.92
C ASP A 35 7.32 -0.13 1.24
N SER A 36 7.64 -1.16 0.46
CA SER A 36 7.17 -2.52 0.70
C SER A 36 7.52 -3.04 2.09
N SER A 37 8.62 -2.57 2.67
CA SER A 37 9.10 -2.99 4.00
C SER A 37 8.17 -2.52 5.11
N GLU A 38 7.66 -1.30 5.00
CA GLU A 38 6.70 -0.70 5.93
C GLU A 38 5.36 -1.46 5.92
N VAL A 39 4.87 -1.80 4.72
CA VAL A 39 3.63 -2.60 4.58
C VAL A 39 3.76 -3.97 5.23
N ILE A 40 4.93 -4.62 5.09
CA ILE A 40 5.19 -5.92 5.70
C ILE A 40 5.23 -5.78 7.24
N TYR A 41 5.86 -4.73 7.75
CA TYR A 41 5.91 -4.45 9.18
C TYR A 41 4.51 -4.31 9.79
N HIS A 42 3.65 -3.46 9.21
CA HIS A 42 2.27 -3.29 9.69
C HIS A 42 1.41 -4.55 9.54
N ALA A 43 1.60 -5.31 8.45
CA ALA A 43 0.92 -6.59 8.29
C ALA A 43 1.32 -7.59 9.40
N GLN A 44 2.59 -7.57 9.82
CA GLN A 44 3.08 -8.40 10.91
C GLN A 44 2.49 -7.99 12.25
N GLU A 45 2.42 -6.69 12.55
CA GLU A 45 1.77 -6.17 13.77
C GLU A 45 0.31 -6.64 13.88
N LEU A 46 -0.46 -6.55 12.79
CA LEU A 46 -1.84 -7.04 12.74
C LEU A 46 -1.94 -8.55 12.99
N LEU A 47 -1.01 -9.34 12.45
CA LEU A 47 -0.98 -10.79 12.63
C LEU A 47 -0.58 -11.20 14.05
N ASP A 48 0.30 -10.44 14.69
CA ASP A 48 0.79 -10.71 16.05
C ASP A 48 -0.21 -10.26 17.12
N ALA A 49 -0.93 -9.16 16.89
CA ALA A 49 -2.02 -8.72 17.76
C ALA A 49 -3.27 -9.63 17.65
N ALA A 50 -3.44 -10.35 16.53
CA ALA A 50 -4.61 -11.18 16.30
C ALA A 50 -4.49 -12.56 16.95
N THR A 51 -5.43 -12.89 17.84
CA THR A 51 -5.63 -14.26 18.34
C THR A 51 -6.03 -15.26 17.25
N ASN A 52 -6.57 -14.78 16.12
CA ASN A 52 -6.90 -15.60 14.96
C ASN A 52 -6.54 -14.89 13.65
N ARG A 53 -5.55 -15.44 12.95
CA ARG A 53 -5.01 -14.90 11.69
C ARG A 53 -6.03 -14.84 10.55
N TYR A 54 -7.01 -15.75 10.51
CA TYR A 54 -8.07 -15.71 9.50
C TYR A 54 -9.03 -14.56 9.74
N ARG A 55 -9.41 -14.30 11.00
CA ARG A 55 -10.33 -13.22 11.34
C ARG A 55 -9.76 -11.85 10.96
N ILE A 56 -8.48 -11.62 11.20
CA ILE A 56 -7.85 -10.35 10.83
C ILE A 56 -7.71 -10.20 9.32
N THR A 57 -7.33 -11.26 8.60
CA THR A 57 -7.24 -11.25 7.13
C THR A 57 -8.58 -10.93 6.48
N VAL A 58 -9.68 -11.51 6.99
CA VAL A 58 -11.04 -11.22 6.50
C VAL A 58 -11.44 -9.77 6.79
N GLN A 59 -11.08 -9.21 7.95
CA GLN A 59 -11.37 -7.82 8.29
C GLN A 59 -10.63 -6.85 7.35
N VAL A 60 -9.32 -7.07 7.12
CA VAL A 60 -8.52 -6.31 6.17
C VAL A 60 -9.12 -6.38 4.77
N ALA A 61 -9.48 -7.59 4.31
CA ALA A 61 -10.09 -7.78 2.99
C ALA A 61 -11.44 -7.05 2.85
N ASN A 62 -12.28 -7.10 3.88
CA ASN A 62 -13.57 -6.41 3.88
C ASN A 62 -13.40 -4.89 3.86
N ARG A 63 -12.46 -4.35 4.64
CA ARG A 63 -12.15 -2.92 4.67
C ARG A 63 -11.58 -2.44 3.32
N ALA A 64 -10.64 -3.18 2.76
CA ALA A 64 -10.10 -2.91 1.43
C ALA A 64 -11.17 -2.99 0.32
N LYS A 65 -12.12 -3.92 0.45
CA LYS A 65 -13.25 -4.06 -0.50
C LYS A 65 -14.17 -2.84 -0.44
N ARG A 66 -14.52 -2.33 0.73
CA ARG A 66 -15.37 -1.12 0.88
C ARG A 66 -14.73 0.10 0.22
N ARG A 67 -13.42 0.28 0.41
CA ARG A 67 -12.65 1.39 -0.17
C ARG A 67 -12.67 1.46 -1.69
N ARG A 68 -12.71 0.31 -2.37
CA ARG A 68 -12.86 0.29 -3.83
C ARG A 68 -14.15 0.94 -4.33
N TYR A 69 -15.18 1.01 -3.49
CA TYR A 69 -16.46 1.62 -3.84
C TYR A 69 -16.58 3.06 -3.34
N GLU A 70 -15.93 3.40 -2.22
CA GLU A 70 -15.90 4.76 -1.64
C GLU A 70 -14.90 5.69 -2.37
N GLU A 71 -13.78 5.18 -2.88
CA GLU A 71 -12.79 5.97 -3.66
C GLU A 71 -13.32 6.47 -5.01
N PHE A 72 -14.49 6.02 -5.47
CA PHE A 72 -15.07 6.48 -6.75
C PHE A 72 -15.56 7.94 -6.68
N ASP A 73 -15.83 8.48 -5.49
CA ASP A 73 -16.25 9.87 -5.26
C ASP A 73 -15.10 10.82 -4.85
N SER A 74 -13.91 10.28 -4.58
CA SER A 74 -12.72 11.03 -4.15
C SER A 74 -11.79 11.27 -5.33
N ILE A 75 -11.98 12.39 -6.03
CA ILE A 75 -11.15 12.80 -7.20
C ILE A 75 -9.67 12.95 -6.84
N ASP A 76 -9.36 13.23 -5.57
CA ASP A 76 -7.99 13.33 -5.09
C ASP A 76 -7.53 12.02 -4.46
N ASP A 77 -6.68 11.33 -5.22
CA ASP A 77 -5.67 10.37 -4.77
C ASP A 77 -6.01 8.86 -4.77
N PRO A 78 -6.11 8.23 -5.96
CA PRO A 78 -6.03 6.77 -6.14
C PRO A 78 -4.60 6.21 -5.92
N LEU A 79 -3.76 6.92 -5.15
CA LEU A 79 -2.32 6.68 -5.10
C LEU A 79 -1.93 5.38 -4.38
N MET A 80 -2.75 4.90 -3.44
CA MET A 80 -2.49 3.69 -2.66
C MET A 80 -3.46 2.55 -3.00
N LYS A 81 -2.94 1.34 -3.16
CA LYS A 81 -3.79 0.15 -3.33
C LYS A 81 -4.70 -0.01 -2.09
N PRO A 82 -6.02 -0.23 -2.25
CA PRO A 82 -6.95 -0.34 -1.12
C PRO A 82 -6.58 -1.36 -0.05
N ALA A 83 -5.90 -2.45 -0.45
CA ALA A 83 -5.37 -3.45 0.48
C ALA A 83 -4.23 -2.90 1.36
N ILE A 84 -3.30 -2.14 0.77
CA ILE A 84 -2.20 -1.52 1.50
C ILE A 84 -2.75 -0.47 2.46
N ARG A 85 -3.70 0.36 1.98
CA ARG A 85 -4.41 1.35 2.79
C ARG A 85 -5.09 0.72 4.01
N ALA A 86 -5.79 -0.40 3.81
CA ALA A 86 -6.44 -1.11 4.90
C ALA A 86 -5.46 -1.68 5.93
N ILE A 87 -4.31 -2.21 5.48
CA ILE A 87 -3.28 -2.75 6.38
C ILE A 87 -2.72 -1.65 7.28
N ILE A 88 -2.28 -0.53 6.71
CA ILE A 88 -1.65 0.55 7.47
C ILE A 88 -2.62 1.14 8.49
N GLU A 89 -3.79 1.59 8.05
CA GLU A 89 -4.75 2.21 8.96
C GLU A 89 -5.24 1.26 10.06
N MET A 90 -5.48 -0.01 9.74
CA MET A 90 -5.87 -0.98 10.77
C MET A 90 -4.73 -1.26 11.76
N SER A 91 -3.48 -1.16 11.32
CA SER A 91 -2.31 -1.25 12.21
C SER A 91 -2.21 -0.02 13.10
N ASP A 92 -2.39 1.17 12.53
CA ASP A 92 -2.36 2.44 13.26
C ASP A 92 -3.41 2.48 14.38
N GLU A 93 -4.63 2.01 14.10
CA GLU A 93 -5.72 1.85 15.08
C GLU A 93 -5.35 0.95 16.27
N LEU A 94 -4.47 -0.03 16.08
CA LEU A 94 -3.97 -0.87 17.19
C LEU A 94 -2.97 -0.12 18.07
N THR A 95 -2.17 0.78 17.48
CA THR A 95 -1.14 1.55 18.19
C THR A 95 -1.67 2.79 18.90
N GLN A 96 -2.80 3.33 18.43
CA GLN A 96 -3.51 4.46 19.03
C GLN A 96 -4.96 4.06 19.34
N PRO A 97 -5.21 3.24 20.38
CA PRO A 97 -6.56 3.07 20.87
C PRO A 97 -7.02 4.44 21.38
N GLU A 98 -8.08 4.96 20.76
CA GLU A 98 -8.68 6.26 21.06
C GLU A 98 -8.72 6.50 22.59
N ILE A 99 -8.10 7.59 23.04
CA ILE A 99 -8.08 8.02 24.45
C ILE A 99 -9.51 8.41 24.83
N ILE A 100 -10.34 7.44 25.20
CA ILE A 100 -11.56 7.73 25.95
C ILE A 100 -11.09 8.10 27.36
N SER A 101 -10.81 9.38 27.56
CA SER A 101 -10.78 9.98 28.89
C SER A 101 -12.21 9.96 29.39
N ASP A 102 -12.53 8.98 30.24
CA ASP A 102 -13.76 8.99 31.04
C ASP A 102 -13.90 10.35 31.73
N ASN A 103 -15.10 10.94 31.67
CA ASN A 103 -15.52 12.09 32.45
C ASN A 103 -16.80 11.75 33.20
#